data_AF-A0A368G2N5-F1
#
_entry.id   AF-A0A368G2N5-F1
#
_cell.length_a   1.000
_cell.length_b   1.000
_cell.length_c   1.000
_cell.angle_alpha   90.00
_cell.angle_beta   90.00
_cell.angle_gamma   90.00
#
_symmetry.space_group_name_H-M   'P 1'
#
loop_
_entity.id
_entity.type
_entity.pdbx_description
1 polymer ?
#
loop_
_entity_poly.entity_id
_entity_poly.type
_entity_poly.pdbx_seq_one_letter_code
_entity_poly.pdbx_strand_id
1 'polypeptide(L)'
;MVHELFFEIVREKQHVFCDAKDTAPVLELKRIVEGVLKIPVTDQVLVRLLDDSTTNFQPLDDKKTLAESGFTVNNAKEFASRMKAKKRKLAQSDVCDENEPVVKSPQTEAVEDTFTKRFEFSLSNEVCEQLRSPKSKRSQRNYDLPSLGAVVEYAGALEQPSLDENPISASKTGWNEGIIRNFENEPGDQHEADFLNIITRYMDLYTQPTPNCYSYRTVYLAHALNHVIRTRNLVISNNRKLELAASKGLPNDDLVESTRDQGFVRPTILILCPFKKDAFDIVQRLERLVYGGEGKGSVWNRDRFNTEFKSEDPPEFKTRMPEEFKELMTGNNDDCFRVGIALSK
;
A
#
# COMPACT_ATOMS: atom_id res chain seq x y z
N MET A 1 -0.14 8.98 -36.03
CA MET A 1 -0.35 9.28 -34.60
C MET A 1 0.80 8.59 -33.90
N VAL A 2 1.63 9.32 -33.16
CA VAL A 2 2.78 8.74 -32.43
C VAL A 2 2.27 8.27 -31.08
N HIS A 3 2.58 7.05 -30.70
CA HIS A 3 2.12 6.44 -29.47
C HIS A 3 3.30 6.11 -28.55
N GLU A 4 3.13 6.34 -27.24
CA GLU A 4 4.07 5.81 -26.25
C GLU A 4 3.75 4.34 -25.97
N LEU A 5 4.81 3.53 -25.98
CA LEU A 5 4.79 2.10 -25.71
C LEU A 5 5.60 1.82 -24.46
N PHE A 6 5.13 0.88 -23.64
CA PHE A 6 5.76 0.53 -22.37
C PHE A 6 6.34 -0.88 -22.44
N PHE A 7 7.57 -1.03 -21.97
CA PHE A 7 8.36 -2.25 -22.08
C PHE A 7 8.84 -2.72 -20.71
N GLU A 8 8.82 -4.04 -20.54
CA GLU A 8 9.56 -4.76 -19.50
C GLU A 8 10.65 -5.59 -20.19
N ILE A 9 11.90 -5.17 -20.03
CA ILE A 9 13.07 -5.87 -20.57
C ILE A 9 13.61 -6.79 -19.47
N VAL A 10 13.50 -8.10 -19.69
CA VAL A 10 13.87 -9.12 -18.71
C VAL A 10 15.18 -9.80 -19.08
N ARG A 11 16.11 -9.88 -18.12
CA ARG A 11 17.35 -10.67 -18.20
C ARG A 11 17.54 -11.45 -16.90
N GLU A 12 17.43 -12.78 -16.98
CA GLU A 12 17.48 -13.66 -15.80
C GLU A 12 16.49 -13.22 -14.69
N LYS A 13 16.99 -12.65 -13.59
CA LYS A 13 16.21 -12.13 -12.46
C LYS A 13 16.07 -10.60 -12.47
N GLN A 14 16.61 -9.92 -13.48
CA GLN A 14 16.61 -8.47 -13.61
C GLN A 14 15.50 -8.02 -14.56
N HIS A 15 14.78 -6.97 -14.17
CA HIS A 15 13.68 -6.39 -14.92
C HIS A 15 13.93 -4.89 -15.08
N VAL A 16 13.96 -4.40 -16.32
CA VAL A 16 14.11 -2.99 -16.65
C VAL A 16 12.80 -2.50 -17.27
N PHE A 17 12.14 -1.55 -16.61
CA PHE A 17 10.92 -0.94 -17.11
C PHE A 17 11.25 0.40 -17.78
N CYS A 18 10.80 0.58 -19.01
CA CYS A 18 11.00 1.81 -19.76
C CYS A 18 9.89 2.03 -20.78
N ASP A 19 9.67 3.27 -21.14
CA ASP A 19 8.82 3.68 -22.24
C ASP A 19 9.65 4.12 -23.46
N ALA A 20 9.06 3.97 -24.65
CA ALA A 20 9.61 4.51 -25.90
C ALA A 20 8.47 4.75 -26.90
N LYS A 21 8.67 5.71 -27.81
CA LYS A 21 7.69 5.99 -28.86
C LYS A 21 7.65 4.85 -29.88
N ASP A 22 6.50 4.58 -30.45
CA ASP A 22 6.33 3.56 -31.51
C ASP A 22 7.21 3.81 -32.74
N THR A 23 7.54 5.07 -33.02
CA THR A 23 8.47 5.50 -34.07
C THR A 23 9.95 5.41 -33.70
N ALA A 24 10.29 5.14 -32.43
CA ALA A 24 11.67 5.01 -32.00
C ALA A 24 12.31 3.73 -32.56
N PRO A 25 13.62 3.75 -32.90
CA PRO A 25 14.34 2.55 -33.31
C PRO A 25 14.59 1.63 -32.10
N VAL A 26 14.70 0.32 -32.35
CA VAL A 26 15.08 -0.67 -31.31
C VAL A 26 16.41 -0.32 -30.63
N LEU A 27 17.32 0.36 -31.36
CA LEU A 27 18.57 0.88 -30.82
C LEU A 27 18.39 1.78 -29.59
N GLU A 28 17.26 2.51 -29.51
CA GLU A 28 16.95 3.38 -28.37
C GLU A 28 16.72 2.57 -27.10
N LEU A 29 16.01 1.44 -27.18
CA LEU A 29 15.86 0.52 -26.05
C LEU A 29 17.21 -0.03 -25.58
N LYS A 30 18.11 -0.38 -26.51
CA LYS A 30 19.46 -0.86 -26.14
C LYS A 30 20.28 0.20 -25.41
N ARG A 31 20.14 1.49 -25.77
CA ARG A 31 20.80 2.60 -25.06
C ARG A 31 20.24 2.80 -23.66
N ILE A 32 18.92 2.62 -23.47
CA ILE A 32 18.31 2.64 -22.13
C ILE A 32 18.90 1.50 -21.28
N VAL A 33 18.96 0.28 -21.84
CA VAL A 33 19.55 -0.89 -21.17
C VAL A 33 21.04 -0.68 -20.86
N GLU A 34 21.80 -0.07 -21.77
CA GLU A 34 23.22 0.29 -21.54
C GLU A 34 23.34 1.29 -20.38
N GLY A 35 22.46 2.29 -20.32
CA GLY A 35 22.42 3.27 -19.24
C GLY A 35 22.19 2.64 -17.87
N VAL A 36 21.31 1.64 -17.80
CA VAL A 36 20.92 0.96 -16.55
C VAL A 36 21.90 -0.15 -16.16
N LEU A 37 22.20 -1.07 -17.07
CA LEU A 37 22.99 -2.28 -16.79
C LEU A 37 24.49 -2.11 -17.07
N LYS A 38 24.91 -0.98 -17.67
CA LYS A 38 26.30 -0.70 -18.07
C LYS A 38 26.89 -1.74 -19.03
N ILE A 39 26.04 -2.33 -19.87
CA ILE A 39 26.43 -3.29 -20.90
C ILE A 39 26.46 -2.57 -22.25
N PRO A 40 27.56 -2.60 -23.02
CA PRO A 40 27.63 -1.95 -24.32
C PRO A 40 26.55 -2.43 -25.28
N VAL A 41 26.01 -1.53 -26.12
CA VAL A 41 24.94 -1.85 -27.09
C VAL A 41 25.33 -2.99 -28.06
N THR A 42 26.62 -3.13 -28.39
CA THR A 42 27.15 -4.21 -29.25
C THR A 42 27.00 -5.60 -28.63
N ASP A 43 26.94 -5.66 -27.30
CA ASP A 43 26.91 -6.91 -26.54
C ASP A 43 25.49 -7.27 -26.10
N GLN A 44 24.50 -6.52 -26.60
CA GLN A 44 23.09 -6.71 -26.31
C GLN A 44 22.36 -7.32 -27.51
N VAL A 45 21.54 -8.34 -27.24
CA VAL A 45 20.58 -8.90 -28.20
C VAL A 45 19.19 -8.78 -27.59
N LEU A 46 18.35 -7.91 -28.17
CA LEU A 46 16.95 -7.81 -27.76
C LEU A 46 16.12 -8.79 -28.59
N VAL A 47 15.30 -9.56 -27.91
CA VAL A 47 14.37 -10.51 -28.52
C VAL A 47 12.96 -10.20 -28.04
N ARG A 48 12.00 -10.40 -28.93
CA ARG A 48 10.58 -10.32 -28.62
C ARG A 48 10.02 -11.72 -28.38
N LEU A 49 9.26 -11.89 -27.31
CA LEU A 49 8.45 -13.08 -27.08
C LEU A 49 7.18 -12.99 -27.93
N LEU A 50 6.90 -14.00 -28.74
CA LEU A 50 5.70 -14.02 -29.60
C LEU A 50 4.48 -14.64 -28.89
N ASP A 51 4.72 -15.57 -27.95
CA ASP A 51 3.69 -16.30 -27.20
C ASP A 51 4.11 -16.47 -25.73
N ASP A 52 3.20 -16.85 -24.84
CA ASP A 52 3.48 -17.21 -23.42
C ASP A 52 4.40 -18.47 -23.28
N SER A 53 4.97 -18.98 -24.38
CA SER A 53 5.90 -20.10 -24.39
C SER A 53 7.35 -19.59 -24.34
N THR A 54 8.17 -20.19 -23.48
CA THR A 54 9.58 -19.80 -23.24
C THR A 54 10.54 -20.13 -24.38
N THR A 55 10.03 -20.50 -25.56
CA THR A 55 10.83 -21.04 -26.66
C THR A 55 10.66 -20.29 -27.99
N ASN A 56 9.70 -19.37 -28.10
CA ASN A 56 9.43 -18.66 -29.36
C ASN A 56 9.93 -17.20 -29.31
N PHE A 57 11.19 -17.00 -29.71
CA PHE A 57 11.87 -15.71 -29.70
C PHE A 57 12.07 -15.17 -31.11
N GLN A 58 11.74 -13.90 -31.31
CA GLN A 58 12.07 -13.15 -32.53
C GLN A 58 13.16 -12.11 -32.23
N PRO A 59 14.36 -12.22 -32.82
CA PRO A 59 15.38 -11.18 -32.71
C PRO A 59 14.91 -9.85 -33.29
N LEU A 60 15.21 -8.77 -32.59
CA LEU A 60 14.89 -7.41 -33.03
C LEU A 60 16.06 -6.80 -33.80
N ASP A 61 15.76 -6.08 -34.87
CA ASP A 61 16.75 -5.37 -35.69
C ASP A 61 16.87 -3.92 -35.20
N ASP A 62 18.09 -3.52 -34.84
CA ASP A 62 18.41 -2.21 -34.27
C ASP A 62 17.98 -1.04 -35.16
N LYS A 63 17.87 -1.26 -36.48
CA LYS A 63 17.49 -0.23 -37.45
C LYS A 63 15.98 -0.08 -37.61
N LYS A 64 15.20 -1.08 -37.19
CA LYS A 64 13.74 -1.04 -37.31
C LYS A 64 13.14 -0.24 -36.18
N THR A 65 12.02 0.41 -36.48
CA THR A 65 11.20 1.04 -35.45
C THR A 65 10.51 -0.03 -34.58
N LEU A 66 10.06 0.38 -33.39
CA LEU A 66 9.29 -0.50 -32.51
C LEU A 66 7.96 -0.92 -33.18
N ALA A 67 7.33 -0.02 -33.93
CA ALA A 67 6.15 -0.34 -34.74
C ALA A 67 6.44 -1.40 -35.82
N GLU A 68 7.54 -1.28 -36.57
CA GLU A 68 7.96 -2.26 -37.59
C GLU A 68 8.39 -3.61 -37.00
N SER A 69 8.85 -3.58 -35.73
CA SER A 69 9.13 -4.76 -34.92
C SER A 69 7.86 -5.40 -34.35
N GLY A 70 6.69 -4.84 -34.69
CA GLY A 70 5.35 -5.32 -34.39
C GLY A 70 4.85 -4.97 -32.99
N PHE A 71 5.47 -4.00 -32.32
CA PHE A 71 4.95 -3.43 -31.08
C PHE A 71 3.85 -2.41 -31.39
N THR A 72 2.76 -2.48 -30.64
CA THR A 72 1.57 -1.64 -30.78
C THR A 72 1.04 -1.29 -29.40
N VAL A 73 0.21 -0.27 -29.31
CA VAL A 73 -0.44 0.14 -28.04
C VAL A 73 -1.26 -1.02 -27.42
N ASN A 74 -1.64 -2.05 -28.17
CA ASN A 74 -2.38 -3.18 -27.62
C ASN A 74 -1.51 -4.27 -26.99
N ASN A 75 -0.25 -4.40 -27.42
CA ASN A 75 0.66 -5.45 -26.94
C ASN A 75 1.81 -4.91 -26.08
N ALA A 76 2.06 -3.60 -26.10
CA ALA A 76 3.03 -2.87 -25.28
C ALA A 76 2.31 -1.81 -24.44
N LYS A 77 1.18 -2.22 -23.82
CA LYS A 77 0.37 -1.42 -22.90
C LYS A 77 0.86 -1.66 -21.48
N GLU A 78 0.93 -0.59 -20.67
CA GLU A 78 1.18 -0.69 -19.22
C GLU A 78 0.41 -1.87 -18.61
N PHE A 79 1.15 -2.80 -17.99
CA PHE A 79 0.64 -3.90 -17.15
C PHE A 79 -0.78 -4.37 -17.50
N ALA A 80 -0.92 -5.07 -18.62
CA ALA A 80 -2.09 -5.90 -18.88
C ALA A 80 -2.11 -7.07 -17.88
N SER A 81 -2.60 -6.79 -16.68
CA SER A 81 -3.33 -7.76 -15.88
C SER A 81 -4.30 -8.48 -16.83
N ARG A 82 -4.14 -9.79 -17.01
CA ARG A 82 -5.06 -10.64 -17.78
C ARG A 82 -6.50 -10.39 -17.29
N MET A 83 -7.26 -9.58 -18.00
CA MET A 83 -8.72 -9.51 -17.88
C MET A 83 -9.33 -9.62 -19.28
N LYS A 84 -9.85 -10.80 -19.60
CA LYS A 84 -10.79 -10.98 -20.70
C LYS A 84 -12.18 -10.61 -20.18
N ALA A 85 -12.75 -9.50 -20.63
CA ALA A 85 -14.16 -9.17 -20.42
C ALA A 85 -14.88 -9.07 -21.76
N LYS A 86 -15.92 -9.89 -21.89
CA LYS A 86 -16.80 -10.03 -23.07
C LYS A 86 -17.77 -8.84 -23.09
N LYS A 87 -17.85 -8.13 -24.22
CA LYS A 87 -18.74 -6.97 -24.44
C LYS A 87 -20.21 -7.39 -24.26
N ARG A 88 -20.91 -6.82 -23.27
CA ARG A 88 -22.38 -6.75 -23.25
C ARG A 88 -22.79 -5.29 -23.37
N LYS A 89 -23.68 -5.03 -24.33
CA LYS A 89 -24.30 -3.72 -24.62
C LYS A 89 -25.46 -3.56 -23.64
N LEU A 90 -25.47 -2.51 -22.83
CA LEU A 90 -26.69 -2.06 -22.14
C LEU A 90 -26.99 -0.62 -22.54
N ALA A 91 -28.29 -0.38 -22.64
CA ALA A 91 -28.92 0.75 -23.29
C ALA A 91 -28.83 2.04 -22.47
N GLN A 92 -29.07 3.11 -23.21
CA GLN A 92 -29.12 4.50 -22.82
C GLN A 92 -30.46 4.84 -22.18
N SER A 93 -30.46 5.21 -20.90
CA SER A 93 -31.23 6.33 -20.32
C SER A 93 -31.04 6.28 -18.80
N ASP A 94 -30.58 7.36 -18.19
CA ASP A 94 -31.42 8.09 -17.24
C ASP A 94 -30.75 9.40 -16.85
N VAL A 95 -31.63 10.36 -16.59
CA VAL A 95 -31.44 11.79 -16.50
C VAL A 95 -30.61 12.17 -15.29
N CYS A 96 -29.73 13.17 -15.46
CA CYS A 96 -29.02 13.82 -14.36
C CYS A 96 -30.03 14.51 -13.43
N ASP A 97 -30.13 14.03 -12.18
CA ASP A 97 -30.81 14.76 -11.11
C ASP A 97 -29.74 15.44 -10.25
N GLU A 98 -29.66 16.77 -10.37
CA GLU A 98 -28.84 17.63 -9.51
C GLU A 98 -29.51 17.73 -8.14
N ASN A 99 -29.21 16.80 -7.23
CA ASN A 99 -29.44 16.96 -5.79
C ASN A 99 -28.49 16.04 -5.01
N GLU A 100 -27.23 16.43 -4.85
CA GLU A 100 -26.43 15.93 -3.71
C GLU A 100 -26.98 16.59 -2.44
N PRO A 101 -27.46 15.83 -1.45
CA PRO A 101 -27.79 16.41 -0.16
C PRO A 101 -26.48 16.84 0.50
N VAL A 102 -26.35 18.14 0.77
CA VAL A 102 -25.38 18.66 1.73
C VAL A 102 -25.70 18.02 3.08
N VAL A 103 -24.96 16.97 3.42
CA VAL A 103 -25.01 16.36 4.76
C VAL A 103 -24.44 17.39 5.73
N LYS A 104 -25.34 18.12 6.39
CA LYS A 104 -25.02 18.83 7.62
C LYS A 104 -24.71 17.77 8.66
N SER A 105 -23.43 17.58 8.95
CA SER A 105 -22.97 16.77 10.08
C SER A 105 -23.57 17.34 11.37
N PRO A 106 -24.16 16.49 12.25
CA PRO A 106 -24.49 16.90 13.60
C PRO A 106 -23.20 17.36 14.31
N GLN A 107 -23.34 18.26 15.27
CA GLN A 107 -22.23 18.71 16.11
C GLN A 107 -21.70 17.52 16.93
N THR A 108 -20.72 16.83 16.39
CA THR A 108 -19.89 15.83 17.08
C THR A 108 -18.57 16.52 17.41
N GLU A 109 -18.05 16.33 18.61
CA GLU A 109 -16.72 16.80 19.02
C GLU A 109 -15.73 16.59 17.87
N ALA A 110 -15.01 17.64 17.47
CA ALA A 110 -14.20 17.64 16.27
C ALA A 110 -13.14 16.53 16.36
N VAL A 111 -13.39 15.40 15.70
CA VAL A 111 -12.42 14.31 15.58
C VAL A 111 -11.20 14.88 14.87
N GLU A 112 -10.07 14.85 15.57
CA GLU A 112 -8.83 15.42 15.08
C GLU A 112 -8.33 14.62 13.86
N ASP A 113 -8.23 15.27 12.69
CA ASP A 113 -7.75 14.61 11.48
C ASP A 113 -6.21 14.46 11.50
N THR A 114 -5.73 13.45 12.21
CA THR A 114 -4.30 13.19 12.38
C THR A 114 -3.60 12.80 11.08
N PHE A 115 -4.29 12.15 10.13
CA PHE A 115 -3.72 11.83 8.81
C PHE A 115 -3.37 13.11 8.06
N THR A 116 -4.33 14.05 7.92
CA THR A 116 -4.08 15.28 7.17
C THR A 116 -3.00 16.10 7.87
N LYS A 117 -3.05 16.20 9.20
CA LYS A 117 -1.99 16.88 9.98
C LYS A 117 -0.60 16.26 9.77
N ARG A 118 -0.51 14.94 9.57
CA ARG A 118 0.77 14.25 9.39
C ARG A 118 1.37 14.42 7.99
N PHE A 119 0.52 14.47 6.95
CA PHE A 119 0.96 14.46 5.55
C PHE A 119 0.87 15.83 4.86
N GLU A 120 -0.02 16.72 5.31
CA GLU A 120 -0.17 18.09 4.81
C GLU A 120 0.46 19.09 5.78
N PHE A 121 1.71 18.83 6.19
CA PHE A 121 2.43 19.72 7.10
C PHE A 121 3.56 20.47 6.38
N SER A 122 3.66 21.76 6.67
CA SER A 122 4.77 22.58 6.22
C SER A 122 5.85 22.61 7.29
N LEU A 123 7.08 22.26 6.92
CA LEU A 123 8.24 22.36 7.79
C LEU A 123 8.59 23.84 8.02
N SER A 124 8.42 24.32 9.26
CA SER A 124 8.92 25.64 9.64
C SER A 124 10.45 25.64 9.74
N ASN A 125 11.06 26.82 9.68
CA ASN A 125 12.52 26.94 9.83
C ASN A 125 12.98 26.44 11.20
N GLU A 126 12.21 26.72 12.25
CA GLU A 126 12.48 26.29 13.63
C GLU A 126 12.48 24.75 13.73
N VAL A 127 11.47 24.10 13.14
CA VAL A 127 11.39 22.62 13.10
C VAL A 127 12.58 22.04 12.33
N CYS A 128 13.00 22.67 11.22
CA CYS A 128 14.16 22.22 10.45
C CYS A 128 15.48 22.35 11.23
N GLU A 129 15.64 23.38 12.06
CA GLU A 129 16.80 23.53 12.93
C GLU A 129 16.81 22.47 14.04
N GLN A 130 15.65 22.20 14.64
CA GLN A 130 15.50 21.15 15.65
C GLN A 130 15.79 19.75 15.08
N LEU A 131 15.32 19.44 13.85
CA LEU A 131 15.61 18.17 13.18
C LEU A 131 17.11 17.95 12.91
N ARG A 132 17.85 19.03 12.65
CA ARG A 132 19.31 19.01 12.46
C ARG A 132 20.10 18.92 13.77
N SER A 133 19.43 19.15 14.90
CA SER A 133 20.09 19.12 16.20
C SER A 133 20.42 17.67 16.65
N PRO A 134 21.46 17.48 17.48
CA PRO A 134 21.80 16.17 18.01
C PRO A 134 20.63 15.53 18.79
N LYS A 135 20.52 14.20 18.74
CA LYS A 135 19.48 13.44 19.48
C LYS A 135 19.45 13.76 20.98
N SER A 136 20.59 14.15 21.58
CA SER A 136 20.68 14.53 22.99
C SER A 136 19.90 15.79 23.36
N LYS A 137 19.48 16.60 22.37
CA LYS A 137 18.64 17.78 22.59
C LYS A 137 17.14 17.48 22.45
N ARG A 138 16.76 16.26 22.08
CA ARG A 138 15.35 15.86 22.00
C ARG A 138 14.78 15.68 23.40
N SER A 139 13.56 16.15 23.61
CA SER A 139 12.87 15.93 24.88
C SER A 139 12.45 14.47 25.00
N GLN A 140 12.52 13.97 26.23
CA GLN A 140 12.04 12.65 26.58
C GLN A 140 10.81 12.80 27.47
N ARG A 141 9.77 12.02 27.18
CA ARG A 141 8.59 11.88 28.03
C ARG A 141 8.45 10.43 28.46
N ASN A 142 8.04 10.24 29.70
CA ASN A 142 7.85 8.91 30.26
C ASN A 142 6.38 8.75 30.64
N TYR A 143 5.81 7.62 30.30
CA TYR A 143 4.43 7.25 30.56
C TYR A 143 4.37 5.88 31.23
N ASP A 144 3.30 5.61 31.95
CA ASP A 144 2.97 4.28 32.44
C ASP A 144 1.59 3.92 31.90
N LEU A 145 1.55 3.21 30.77
CA LEU A 145 0.31 2.87 30.08
C LEU A 145 -0.27 1.56 30.65
N PRO A 146 -1.60 1.41 30.73
CA PRO A 146 -2.24 0.26 31.37
C PRO A 146 -1.77 -1.12 30.88
N SER A 147 -1.48 -1.26 29.59
CA SER A 147 -1.19 -2.54 28.94
C SER A 147 0.24 -2.64 28.42
N LEU A 148 0.83 -1.51 28.00
CA LEU A 148 2.24 -1.45 27.58
C LEU A 148 3.22 -1.20 28.73
N GLY A 149 2.72 -0.78 29.91
CA GLY A 149 3.55 -0.41 31.06
C GLY A 149 4.39 0.82 30.79
N ALA A 150 5.64 0.80 31.27
CA ALA A 150 6.58 1.91 31.13
C ALA A 150 6.93 2.19 29.65
N VAL A 151 6.50 3.34 29.14
CA VAL A 151 6.77 3.80 27.76
C VAL A 151 7.65 5.03 27.80
N VAL A 152 8.72 5.01 27.00
CA VAL A 152 9.61 6.14 26.79
C VAL A 152 9.39 6.71 25.40
N GLU A 153 8.93 7.95 25.35
CA GLU A 153 8.80 8.69 24.11
C GLU A 153 10.01 9.60 23.91
N TYR A 154 10.62 9.49 22.73
CA TYR A 154 11.60 10.45 22.24
C TYR A 154 10.90 11.44 21.32
N ALA A 155 10.49 12.59 21.87
CA ALA A 155 9.73 13.56 21.11
C ALA A 155 10.53 14.06 19.90
N GLY A 156 9.84 14.10 18.76
CA GLY A 156 10.38 14.65 17.53
C GLY A 156 10.50 16.17 17.57
N ALA A 157 10.96 16.76 16.45
CA ALA A 157 10.98 18.21 16.28
C ALA A 157 9.59 18.83 16.06
N LEU A 158 8.57 18.00 15.81
CA LEU A 158 7.19 18.45 15.82
C LEU A 158 6.64 18.23 17.23
N GLU A 159 6.07 19.28 17.81
CA GLU A 159 5.24 19.15 19.00
C GLU A 159 3.99 18.33 18.64
N GLN A 160 3.99 17.06 19.06
CA GLN A 160 2.79 16.23 19.07
C GLN A 160 2.14 16.30 20.44
N PRO A 161 0.80 16.19 20.52
CA PRO A 161 0.11 16.06 21.79
C PRO A 161 0.66 14.85 22.56
N SER A 162 0.75 14.98 23.88
CA SER A 162 1.13 13.88 24.76
C SER A 162 0.23 12.67 24.53
N LEU A 163 0.76 11.48 24.80
CA LEU A 163 -0.08 10.28 24.88
C LEU A 163 -1.17 10.47 25.93
N ASP A 164 -2.39 10.04 25.60
CA ASP A 164 -3.50 10.07 26.55
C ASP A 164 -3.28 8.99 27.62
N GLU A 165 -3.34 9.36 28.90
CA GLU A 165 -3.29 8.36 29.98
C GLU A 165 -4.58 7.52 30.06
N ASN A 166 -5.66 8.00 29.44
CA ASN A 166 -6.94 7.29 29.37
C ASN A 166 -7.09 6.50 28.07
N PRO A 167 -7.72 5.31 28.10
CA PRO A 167 -7.99 4.51 26.90
C PRO A 167 -8.75 5.27 25.82
N ILE A 168 -8.26 5.20 24.59
CA ILE A 168 -8.94 5.74 23.40
C ILE A 168 -9.79 4.65 22.76
N SER A 169 -11.00 5.02 22.32
CA SER A 169 -11.90 4.15 21.54
C SER A 169 -11.68 4.34 20.03
N ALA A 170 -11.91 3.29 19.24
CA ALA A 170 -11.84 3.31 17.78
C ALA A 170 -12.71 4.42 17.15
N SER A 171 -13.83 4.77 17.79
CA SER A 171 -14.70 5.88 17.37
C SER A 171 -14.01 7.25 17.29
N LYS A 172 -12.95 7.48 18.07
CA LYS A 172 -12.22 8.77 18.14
C LYS A 172 -11.04 8.86 17.16
N THR A 173 -10.83 7.85 16.33
CA THR A 173 -9.63 7.71 15.48
C THR A 173 -9.70 8.44 14.15
N GLY A 174 -10.91 8.84 13.73
CA GLY A 174 -11.18 9.35 12.38
C GLY A 174 -11.01 8.29 11.28
N TRP A 175 -11.03 7.00 11.62
CA TRP A 175 -11.02 5.92 10.64
C TRP A 175 -12.36 5.82 9.89
N ASN A 176 -12.34 5.15 8.74
CA ASN A 176 -13.56 4.81 8.01
C ASN A 176 -14.54 4.01 8.89
N GLU A 177 -15.82 4.39 8.88
CA GLU A 177 -16.88 3.78 9.69
C GLU A 177 -16.99 2.26 9.52
N GLY A 178 -16.77 1.75 8.29
CA GLY A 178 -16.77 0.32 8.02
C GLY A 178 -15.64 -0.42 8.74
N ILE A 179 -14.46 0.19 8.82
CA ILE A 179 -13.31 -0.35 9.57
C ILE A 179 -13.62 -0.32 11.07
N ILE A 180 -14.11 0.81 11.60
CA ILE A 180 -14.43 0.95 13.02
C ILE A 180 -15.43 -0.12 13.45
N ARG A 181 -16.54 -0.25 12.70
CA ARG A 181 -17.56 -1.27 12.99
C ARG A 181 -17.00 -2.68 12.99
N ASN A 182 -16.16 -3.02 12.01
CA ASN A 182 -15.60 -4.37 11.92
C ASN A 182 -14.52 -4.61 12.98
N PHE A 183 -13.76 -3.57 13.34
CA PHE A 183 -12.76 -3.59 14.40
C PHE A 183 -13.41 -3.83 15.76
N GLU A 184 -14.47 -3.09 16.11
CA GLU A 184 -15.18 -3.22 17.40
C GLU A 184 -15.91 -4.57 17.56
N ASN A 185 -16.22 -5.25 16.45
CA ASN A 185 -16.85 -6.57 16.46
C ASN A 185 -15.84 -7.72 16.55
N GLU A 186 -14.54 -7.46 16.38
CA GLU A 186 -13.53 -8.48 16.68
C GLU A 186 -13.42 -8.65 18.21
N PRO A 187 -13.17 -9.87 18.70
CA PRO A 187 -12.92 -10.10 20.13
C PRO A 187 -11.62 -9.39 20.53
N GLY A 188 -11.76 -8.19 21.10
CA GLY A 188 -10.65 -7.32 21.49
C GLY A 188 -10.20 -7.51 22.93
N ASP A 189 -8.94 -7.15 23.17
CA ASP A 189 -8.27 -7.19 24.48
C ASP A 189 -7.92 -5.76 24.95
N GLN A 190 -7.70 -5.57 26.25
CA GLN A 190 -7.38 -4.28 26.88
C GLN A 190 -6.17 -3.59 26.24
N HIS A 191 -5.26 -4.37 25.62
CA HIS A 191 -4.08 -3.90 24.91
C HIS A 191 -4.38 -2.99 23.71
N GLU A 192 -5.56 -3.08 23.09
CA GLU A 192 -5.85 -2.33 21.86
C GLU A 192 -5.80 -0.82 22.04
N ALA A 193 -6.28 -0.33 23.19
CA ALA A 193 -6.40 1.11 23.45
C ALA A 193 -5.04 1.82 23.49
N ASP A 194 -4.02 1.18 24.08
CA ASP A 194 -2.67 1.76 24.17
C ASP A 194 -2.01 1.82 22.80
N PHE A 195 -2.14 0.75 22.01
CA PHE A 195 -1.65 0.74 20.63
C PHE A 195 -2.39 1.77 19.77
N LEU A 196 -3.70 1.93 19.98
CA LEU A 196 -4.50 2.91 19.27
C LEU A 196 -4.03 4.34 19.54
N ASN A 197 -3.75 4.64 20.81
CA ASN A 197 -3.22 5.91 21.27
C ASN A 197 -1.92 6.29 20.53
N ILE A 198 -1.04 5.32 20.33
CA ILE A 198 0.26 5.56 19.68
C ILE A 198 0.11 5.64 18.15
N ILE A 199 -0.54 4.64 17.54
CA ILE A 199 -0.51 4.49 16.08
C ILE A 199 -1.33 5.56 15.35
N THR A 200 -2.43 6.02 15.96
CA THR A 200 -3.31 7.05 15.37
C THR A 200 -2.62 8.41 15.27
N ARG A 201 -1.54 8.62 16.03
CA ARG A 201 -0.68 9.81 16.02
C ARG A 201 0.51 9.71 15.05
N TYR A 202 0.62 8.61 14.29
CA TYR A 202 1.74 8.34 13.38
C TYR A 202 3.11 8.37 14.09
N MET A 203 3.13 7.84 15.31
CA MET A 203 4.36 7.66 16.07
C MET A 203 5.02 6.33 15.72
N ASP A 204 6.35 6.34 15.67
CA ASP A 204 7.13 5.11 15.57
C ASP A 204 7.06 4.35 16.90
N LEU A 205 6.69 3.07 16.85
CA LEU A 205 6.58 2.22 18.03
C LEU A 205 7.57 1.06 17.95
N TYR A 206 8.41 0.96 18.98
CA TYR A 206 9.19 -0.25 19.27
C TYR A 206 8.65 -0.87 20.56
N THR A 207 8.17 -2.10 20.46
CA THR A 207 7.62 -2.84 21.59
C THR A 207 7.88 -4.33 21.42
N GLN A 208 7.93 -5.06 22.53
CA GLN A 208 7.96 -6.52 22.57
C GLN A 208 6.62 -6.98 23.17
N PRO A 209 5.62 -7.30 22.32
CA PRO A 209 4.33 -7.76 22.80
C PRO A 209 4.49 -9.06 23.60
N THR A 210 3.64 -9.24 24.62
CA THR A 210 3.55 -10.48 25.37
C THR A 210 3.23 -11.65 24.43
N PRO A 211 3.86 -12.83 24.59
CA PRO A 211 3.53 -14.02 23.81
C PRO A 211 2.03 -14.31 23.82
N ASN A 212 1.50 -14.75 22.68
CA ASN A 212 0.07 -14.95 22.42
C ASN A 212 -0.85 -13.71 22.49
N CYS A 213 -0.32 -12.50 22.75
CA CYS A 213 -1.11 -11.27 22.71
C CYS A 213 -0.94 -10.58 21.35
N TYR A 214 -1.86 -10.83 20.41
CA TYR A 214 -1.79 -10.31 19.03
C TYR A 214 -2.85 -9.28 18.67
N SER A 215 -3.57 -8.74 19.65
CA SER A 215 -4.61 -7.72 19.43
C SER A 215 -4.06 -6.46 18.74
N TYR A 216 -2.81 -6.09 19.05
CA TYR A 216 -2.08 -5.03 18.36
C TYR A 216 -1.99 -5.22 16.84
N ARG A 217 -2.05 -6.46 16.35
CA ARG A 217 -2.03 -6.75 14.90
C ARG A 217 -3.26 -6.17 14.23
N THR A 218 -4.44 -6.38 14.81
CA THR A 218 -5.68 -5.81 14.29
C THR A 218 -5.62 -4.28 14.29
N VAL A 219 -5.05 -3.67 15.34
CA VAL A 219 -4.91 -2.21 15.47
C VAL A 219 -4.05 -1.62 14.34
N TYR A 220 -2.84 -2.15 14.11
CA TYR A 220 -1.99 -1.61 13.03
C TYR A 220 -2.53 -1.93 11.64
N LEU A 221 -3.21 -3.07 11.47
CA LEU A 221 -3.84 -3.42 10.20
C LEU A 221 -5.03 -2.52 9.89
N ALA A 222 -5.83 -2.15 10.87
CA ALA A 222 -6.93 -1.19 10.73
C ALA A 222 -6.39 0.21 10.37
N HIS A 223 -5.33 0.66 11.06
CA HIS A 223 -4.65 1.92 10.74
C HIS A 223 -4.07 1.91 9.31
N ALA A 224 -3.38 0.83 8.94
CA ALA A 224 -2.83 0.63 7.61
C ALA A 224 -3.92 0.67 6.53
N LEU A 225 -5.00 -0.07 6.73
CA LEU A 225 -6.14 -0.12 5.82
C LEU A 225 -6.78 1.27 5.64
N ASN A 226 -6.97 2.00 6.73
CA ASN A 226 -7.47 3.38 6.69
C ASN A 226 -6.52 4.28 5.89
N HIS A 227 -5.21 4.18 6.10
CA HIS A 227 -4.21 4.93 5.35
C HIS A 227 -4.27 4.66 3.84
N VAL A 228 -4.42 3.39 3.43
CA VAL A 228 -4.59 3.02 2.00
C VAL A 228 -5.88 3.61 1.42
N ILE A 229 -7.00 3.49 2.13
CA ILE A 229 -8.30 4.01 1.68
C ILE A 229 -8.27 5.53 1.55
N ARG A 230 -7.71 6.24 2.53
CA ARG A 230 -7.60 7.70 2.50
C ARG A 230 -6.72 8.19 1.35
N THR A 231 -5.55 7.59 1.18
CA THR A 231 -4.65 7.92 0.07
C THR A 231 -5.33 7.69 -1.27
N ARG A 232 -6.03 6.56 -1.43
CA ARG A 232 -6.79 6.28 -2.66
C ARG A 232 -7.91 7.31 -2.90
N ASN A 233 -8.65 7.68 -1.87
CA ASN A 233 -9.74 8.66 -1.99
C ASN A 233 -9.20 10.05 -2.32
N LEU A 234 -8.04 10.43 -1.78
CA LEU A 234 -7.34 11.67 -2.13
C LEU A 234 -6.99 11.69 -3.62
N VAL A 235 -6.36 10.63 -4.13
CA VAL A 235 -6.02 10.48 -5.56
C VAL A 235 -7.26 10.59 -6.46
N ILE A 236 -8.36 9.91 -6.10
CA ILE A 236 -9.61 9.99 -6.87
C ILE A 236 -10.18 11.41 -6.88
N SER A 237 -10.19 12.07 -5.71
CA SER A 237 -10.65 13.45 -5.56
C SER A 237 -9.81 14.42 -6.41
N ASN A 238 -8.49 14.28 -6.35
CA ASN A 238 -7.55 15.14 -7.07
C ASN A 238 -7.62 14.91 -8.59
N ASN A 239 -7.73 13.66 -9.05
CA ASN A 239 -7.99 13.36 -10.46
C ASN A 239 -9.28 14.03 -10.96
N ARG A 240 -10.37 13.96 -10.18
CA ARG A 240 -11.64 14.64 -10.53
C ARG A 240 -11.48 16.16 -10.63
N LYS A 241 -10.71 16.77 -9.72
CA LYS A 241 -10.42 18.22 -9.77
C LYS A 241 -9.66 18.60 -11.05
N LEU A 242 -8.66 17.80 -11.42
CA LEU A 242 -7.87 18.00 -12.64
C LEU A 242 -8.72 17.84 -13.89
N GLU A 243 -9.57 16.81 -13.97
CA GLU A 243 -10.50 16.61 -15.09
C GLU A 243 -11.47 17.78 -15.26
N LEU A 244 -12.04 18.28 -14.15
CA LEU A 244 -12.93 19.44 -14.18
C LEU A 244 -12.22 20.72 -14.62
N ALA A 245 -10.98 20.94 -14.15
CA ALA A 245 -10.18 22.08 -14.57
C ALA A 245 -9.84 21.99 -16.07
N ALA A 246 -9.43 20.81 -16.54
CA ALA A 246 -9.17 20.54 -17.95
C ALA A 246 -10.38 20.80 -18.85
N SER A 247 -11.61 20.52 -18.36
CA SER A 247 -12.84 20.80 -19.11
C SER A 247 -13.12 22.31 -19.27
N LYS A 248 -12.58 23.14 -18.38
CA LYS A 248 -12.75 24.61 -18.34
C LYS A 248 -11.58 25.37 -18.97
N GLY A 249 -10.50 24.70 -19.33
CA GLY A 249 -9.28 25.29 -19.88
C GLY A 249 -8.02 24.55 -19.42
N LEU A 250 -6.86 25.20 -19.51
CA LEU A 250 -5.63 24.64 -18.96
C LEU A 250 -5.70 24.69 -17.41
N PRO A 251 -5.39 23.59 -16.69
CA PRO A 251 -5.27 23.64 -15.23
C PRO A 251 -4.22 24.66 -14.80
N ASN A 252 -4.50 25.43 -13.74
CA ASN A 252 -3.52 26.34 -13.14
C ASN A 252 -2.35 25.55 -12.53
N ASP A 253 -1.14 26.09 -12.59
CA ASP A 253 0.07 25.48 -12.04
C ASP A 253 -0.07 25.17 -10.54
N ASP A 254 -0.71 26.06 -9.76
CA ASP A 254 -0.96 25.82 -8.33
C ASP A 254 -1.86 24.59 -8.09
N LEU A 255 -2.84 24.36 -8.98
CA LEU A 255 -3.71 23.20 -8.90
C LEU A 255 -2.94 21.92 -9.24
N VAL A 256 -2.10 21.99 -10.27
CA VAL A 256 -1.24 20.86 -10.67
C VAL A 256 -0.31 20.48 -9.53
N GLU A 257 0.34 21.45 -8.89
CA GLU A 257 1.28 21.18 -7.80
C GLU A 257 0.58 20.65 -6.55
N SER A 258 -0.56 21.24 -6.16
CA SER A 258 -1.34 20.79 -4.99
C SER A 258 -2.02 19.42 -5.18
N THR A 259 -2.07 18.89 -6.40
CA THR A 259 -2.64 17.56 -6.72
C THR A 259 -1.57 16.54 -7.10
N ARG A 260 -0.29 16.85 -6.87
CA ARG A 260 0.84 15.98 -7.18
C ARG A 260 1.03 14.87 -6.14
N ASP A 261 0.06 13.97 -6.07
CA ASP A 261 -0.06 12.94 -5.03
C ASP A 261 0.39 11.53 -5.47
N GLN A 262 0.81 11.37 -6.73
CA GLN A 262 1.19 10.09 -7.33
C GLN A 262 2.68 10.05 -7.67
N GLY A 263 3.35 8.98 -7.21
CA GLY A 263 4.70 8.62 -7.61
C GLY A 263 4.74 7.51 -8.66
N PHE A 264 5.94 7.15 -9.10
CA PHE A 264 6.17 6.06 -10.06
C PHE A 264 5.79 4.67 -9.52
N VAL A 265 5.71 4.51 -8.20
CA VAL A 265 5.37 3.25 -7.53
C VAL A 265 4.11 3.41 -6.70
N ARG A 266 3.28 2.37 -6.69
CA ARG A 266 1.99 2.32 -5.98
C ARG A 266 1.95 1.57 -4.64
N PRO A 267 2.95 0.76 -4.23
CA PRO A 267 2.95 0.19 -2.89
C PRO A 267 2.93 1.30 -1.83
N THR A 268 1.96 1.24 -0.93
CA THR A 268 1.76 2.22 0.15
C THR A 268 2.33 1.73 1.48
N ILE A 269 2.25 0.42 1.74
CA ILE A 269 2.58 -0.18 3.03
C ILE A 269 3.36 -1.46 2.80
N LEU A 270 4.44 -1.65 3.56
CA LEU A 270 5.24 -2.87 3.61
C LEU A 270 5.13 -3.47 5.01
N ILE A 271 4.67 -4.72 5.09
CA ILE A 271 4.66 -5.49 6.34
C ILE A 271 5.70 -6.59 6.21
N LEU A 272 6.68 -6.58 7.11
CA LEU A 272 7.68 -7.63 7.22
C LEU A 272 7.22 -8.59 8.32
N CYS A 273 7.12 -9.86 8.00
CA CYS A 273 6.82 -10.92 8.95
C CYS A 273 7.70 -12.14 8.66
N PRO A 274 8.03 -12.95 9.67
CA PRO A 274 9.05 -13.97 9.54
C PRO A 274 8.60 -15.17 8.68
N PHE A 275 7.32 -15.55 8.77
CA PHE A 275 6.83 -16.81 8.22
C PHE A 275 5.45 -16.69 7.55
N LYS A 276 5.14 -17.65 6.66
CA LYS A 276 3.84 -17.72 5.96
C LYS A 276 2.64 -17.72 6.91
N LYS A 277 2.73 -18.36 8.09
CA LYS A 277 1.67 -18.32 9.12
C LYS A 277 1.31 -16.91 9.57
N ASP A 278 2.30 -16.02 9.67
CA ASP A 278 2.10 -14.64 10.13
C ASP A 278 1.47 -13.82 9.00
N ALA A 279 1.92 -14.02 7.76
CA ALA A 279 1.27 -13.46 6.59
C ALA A 279 -0.20 -13.94 6.44
N PHE A 280 -0.46 -15.21 6.76
CA PHE A 280 -1.80 -15.78 6.74
C PHE A 280 -2.73 -15.15 7.79
N ASP A 281 -2.27 -14.99 9.02
CA ASP A 281 -3.00 -14.27 10.09
C ASP A 281 -3.27 -12.82 9.69
N ILE A 282 -2.28 -12.12 9.13
CA ILE A 282 -2.42 -10.74 8.64
C ILE A 282 -3.50 -10.63 7.57
N VAL A 283 -3.48 -11.49 6.55
CA VAL A 283 -4.46 -11.46 5.45
C VAL A 283 -5.86 -11.77 5.97
N GLN A 284 -6.02 -12.75 6.85
CA GLN A 284 -7.32 -13.04 7.46
C GLN A 284 -7.87 -11.87 8.26
N ARG A 285 -7.03 -11.18 9.06
CA ARG A 285 -7.43 -9.98 9.81
C ARG A 285 -7.82 -8.85 8.87
N LEU A 286 -7.08 -8.63 7.78
CA LEU A 286 -7.43 -7.65 6.76
C LEU A 286 -8.77 -7.97 6.10
N GLU A 287 -9.03 -9.24 5.74
CA GLU A 287 -10.32 -9.66 5.18
C GLU A 287 -11.47 -9.36 6.16
N ARG A 288 -11.31 -9.68 7.45
CA ARG A 288 -12.32 -9.36 8.48
C ARG A 288 -12.51 -7.86 8.67
N LEU A 289 -11.44 -7.06 8.67
CA LEU A 289 -11.55 -5.60 8.78
C LEU A 289 -12.25 -4.97 7.58
N VAL A 290 -12.06 -5.51 6.37
CA VAL A 290 -12.69 -4.99 5.14
C VAL A 290 -14.15 -5.45 5.02
N TYR A 291 -14.42 -6.74 5.22
CA TYR A 291 -15.72 -7.34 4.90
C TYR A 291 -16.60 -7.59 6.14
N GLY A 292 -16.02 -7.66 7.34
CA GLY A 292 -16.67 -8.11 8.56
C GLY A 292 -16.72 -9.64 8.66
N GLY A 293 -17.07 -10.18 9.84
CA GLY A 293 -17.12 -11.63 10.11
C GLY A 293 -18.13 -12.41 9.25
N GLU A 294 -19.17 -11.74 8.73
CA GLU A 294 -20.20 -12.33 7.86
C GLU A 294 -20.12 -11.81 6.40
N GLY A 295 -19.05 -11.07 6.09
CA GLY A 295 -18.93 -10.30 4.87
C GLY A 295 -18.78 -11.14 3.60
N LYS A 296 -19.72 -10.97 2.66
CA LYS A 296 -19.62 -11.50 1.29
C LYS A 296 -18.67 -10.66 0.43
N GLY A 297 -17.39 -10.64 0.78
CA GLY A 297 -16.33 -10.04 -0.02
C GLY A 297 -15.91 -10.92 -1.19
N SER A 298 -15.59 -10.32 -2.34
CA SER A 298 -14.93 -11.05 -3.42
C SER A 298 -13.42 -10.95 -3.25
N VAL A 299 -12.79 -12.04 -2.80
CA VAL A 299 -11.34 -12.15 -2.71
C VAL A 299 -10.82 -12.97 -3.89
N TRP A 300 -9.98 -12.37 -4.72
CA TRP A 300 -9.34 -13.06 -5.83
C TRP A 300 -8.20 -13.96 -5.34
N ASN A 301 -8.00 -15.10 -5.99
CA ASN A 301 -6.94 -16.07 -5.66
C ASN A 301 -6.96 -16.61 -4.21
N ARG A 302 -8.09 -16.49 -3.50
CA ARG A 302 -8.23 -16.95 -2.11
C ARG A 302 -7.85 -18.43 -1.93
N ASP A 303 -8.29 -19.29 -2.83
CA ASP A 303 -8.01 -20.73 -2.74
C ASP A 303 -6.51 -21.05 -2.90
N ARG A 304 -5.84 -20.33 -3.81
CA ARG A 304 -4.38 -20.44 -3.98
C ARG A 304 -3.66 -19.98 -2.72
N PHE A 305 -4.05 -18.83 -2.19
CA PHE A 305 -3.47 -18.29 -0.96
C PHE A 305 -3.66 -19.26 0.22
N ASN A 306 -4.88 -19.74 0.45
CA ASN A 306 -5.18 -20.71 1.50
C ASN A 306 -4.40 -22.02 1.32
N THR A 307 -4.19 -22.48 0.10
CA THR A 307 -3.41 -23.72 -0.13
C THR A 307 -1.95 -23.55 0.25
N GLU A 308 -1.36 -22.40 -0.08
CA GLU A 308 0.08 -22.12 0.08
C GLU A 308 0.44 -21.57 1.48
N PHE A 309 -0.45 -20.82 2.11
CA PHE A 309 -0.18 -20.05 3.34
C PHE A 309 -0.89 -20.56 4.59
N LYS A 310 -1.89 -21.46 4.46
CA LYS A 310 -2.61 -21.97 5.64
C LYS A 310 -1.65 -22.43 6.72
N SER A 311 -1.97 -22.08 7.96
CA SER A 311 -1.25 -22.59 9.12
C SER A 311 -1.56 -24.07 9.31
N GLU A 312 -0.54 -24.84 9.66
CA GLU A 312 -0.66 -26.22 10.09
C GLU A 312 -0.84 -26.30 11.62
N ASP A 313 -1.27 -27.46 12.12
CA ASP A 313 -1.41 -27.67 13.56
C ASP A 313 -0.05 -27.59 14.27
N PRO A 314 -0.02 -27.18 15.56
CA PRO A 314 1.20 -27.12 16.34
C PRO A 314 1.91 -28.49 16.38
N PRO A 315 3.23 -28.56 16.19
CA PRO A 315 3.96 -29.80 16.37
C PRO A 315 3.92 -30.22 17.85
N GLU A 316 3.90 -31.54 18.10
CA GLU A 316 4.02 -32.05 19.46
C GLU A 316 5.44 -31.83 19.98
N PHE A 317 5.59 -30.93 20.96
CA PHE A 317 6.87 -30.68 21.62
C PHE A 317 7.12 -31.75 22.69
N LYS A 318 8.01 -32.70 22.40
CA LYS A 318 8.40 -33.80 23.31
C LYS A 318 9.15 -33.35 24.57
N THR A 319 9.65 -32.12 24.58
CA THR A 319 10.44 -31.55 25.67
C THR A 319 9.83 -30.22 26.09
N ARG A 320 10.03 -29.83 27.35
CA ARG A 320 9.61 -28.51 27.84
C ARG A 320 10.41 -27.43 27.12
N MET A 321 9.80 -26.79 26.13
CA MET A 321 10.33 -25.63 25.43
C MET A 321 9.71 -24.33 25.97
N PRO A 322 10.42 -23.19 25.89
CA PRO A 322 9.82 -21.87 26.15
C PRO A 322 8.61 -21.62 25.26
N GLU A 323 7.62 -20.88 25.76
CA GLU A 323 6.37 -20.64 25.04
C GLU A 323 6.58 -19.86 23.75
N GLU A 324 7.45 -18.84 23.78
CA GLU A 324 7.87 -18.08 22.59
C GLU A 324 8.44 -18.97 21.48
N PHE A 325 9.23 -19.98 21.85
CA PHE A 325 9.78 -20.92 20.87
C PHE A 325 8.69 -21.78 20.25
N LYS A 326 7.72 -22.24 21.06
CA LYS A 326 6.59 -23.02 20.53
C LYS A 326 5.73 -22.19 19.60
N GLU A 327 5.44 -20.95 19.97
CA GLU A 327 4.69 -19.99 19.17
C GLU A 327 5.38 -19.71 17.83
N LEU A 328 6.70 -19.51 17.86
CA LEU A 328 7.52 -19.27 16.68
C LEU A 328 7.51 -20.47 15.72
N MET A 329 7.55 -21.69 16.27
CA MET A 329 7.67 -22.95 15.51
C MET A 329 6.33 -23.62 15.19
N THR A 330 5.21 -23.05 15.61
CA THR A 330 3.86 -23.57 15.32
C THR A 330 3.38 -23.02 13.99
N GLY A 331 2.68 -23.84 13.19
CA GLY A 331 2.10 -23.40 11.92
C GLY A 331 3.08 -23.47 10.74
N ASN A 332 2.75 -22.75 9.67
CA ASN A 332 3.53 -22.73 8.44
C ASN A 332 4.75 -21.80 8.58
N ASN A 333 5.90 -22.38 8.89
CA ASN A 333 7.17 -21.68 9.14
C ASN A 333 8.04 -21.48 7.89
N ASP A 334 7.47 -21.59 6.68
CA ASP A 334 8.17 -21.25 5.45
C ASP A 334 8.38 -19.72 5.40
N ASP A 335 9.61 -19.28 5.20
CA ASP A 335 10.02 -17.87 5.10
C ASP A 335 10.21 -17.41 3.65
N CYS A 336 10.14 -18.33 2.68
CA CYS A 336 10.36 -18.05 1.27
C CYS A 336 9.06 -17.63 0.58
N PHE A 337 8.59 -16.41 0.86
CA PHE A 337 7.39 -15.87 0.24
C PHE A 337 7.45 -14.37 -0.03
N ARG A 338 6.61 -13.94 -0.97
CA ARG A 338 6.24 -12.54 -1.20
C ARG A 338 4.77 -12.51 -1.60
N VAL A 339 3.98 -11.63 -0.99
CA VAL A 339 2.56 -11.49 -1.27
C VAL A 339 2.23 -10.03 -1.55
N GLY A 340 1.50 -9.79 -2.64
CA GLY A 340 0.93 -8.49 -2.95
C GLY A 340 -0.56 -8.50 -2.66
N ILE A 341 -1.04 -7.52 -1.89
CA ILE A 341 -2.45 -7.36 -1.56
C ILE A 341 -2.93 -6.06 -2.19
N ALA A 342 -4.04 -6.13 -2.91
CA ALA A 342 -4.66 -4.97 -3.53
C ALA A 342 -6.12 -4.87 -3.09
N LEU A 343 -6.55 -3.65 -2.79
CA LEU A 343 -7.94 -3.36 -2.46
C LEU A 343 -8.65 -2.83 -3.72
N SER A 344 -9.68 -3.55 -4.15
CA SER A 344 -10.59 -3.13 -5.22
C SER A 344 -11.96 -2.77 -4.64
N LYS A 345 -12.63 -1.80 -5.26
CA LYS A 345 -14.02 -1.45 -4.94
C LYS A 345 -14.98 -2.39 -5.66
#